data_AF-A0A1H9K9U4-F1
#
_entry.id   AF-A0A1H9K9U4-F1
#
_cell.length_a   1.000
_cell.length_b   1.000
_cell.length_c   1.000
_cell.angle_alpha   90.00
_cell.angle_beta   90.00
_cell.angle_gamma   90.00
#
_symmetry.space_group_name_H-M   'P 1'
#
loop_
_entity.id
_entity.type
_entity.pdbx_description
1 polymer ?
#
loop_
_entity_poly.entity_id
_entity_poly.type
_entity_poly.pdbx_seq_one_letter_code
_entity_poly.pdbx_strand_id
1 'polypeptide(L)'
;MKLVLQISSYILFIAAIVFSLSQISILKEEKEDMEYWEEAAKEHYDNNLIEERYFVVKNIYSSHLTTTLVSAISMVLTGIFFLAIAKIIALLQDINSKVTNKPQEEEFELLN
;
A
#
# COMPACT_ATOMS: atom_id res chain seq x y z
N MET A 1 -3.75 8.65 20.78
CA MET A 1 -4.47 8.10 19.60
C MET A 1 -3.95 8.67 18.27
N LYS A 2 -3.97 9.98 18.03
CA LYS A 2 -3.40 10.62 16.81
C LYS A 2 -1.97 10.18 16.49
N LEU A 3 -1.07 10.27 17.47
CA LEU A 3 0.35 9.96 17.30
C LEU A 3 0.58 8.48 16.91
N VAL A 4 -0.20 7.57 17.50
CA VAL A 4 -0.19 6.14 17.15
C VAL A 4 -0.59 5.93 15.69
N LEU A 5 -1.65 6.58 15.21
CA LEU A 5 -2.09 6.49 13.80
C LEU A 5 -1.01 7.00 12.83
N GLN A 6 -0.31 8.08 13.18
CA GLN A 6 0.79 8.62 12.37
C GLN A 6 1.97 7.66 12.31
N ILE A 7 2.40 7.11 13.45
CA ILE A 7 3.48 6.12 13.50
C ILE A 7 3.11 4.87 12.69
N SER A 8 1.91 4.31 12.91
CA SER A 8 1.45 3.13 12.18
C SER A 8 1.41 3.37 10.67
N SER A 9 1.01 4.57 10.23
CA SER A 9 1.06 4.94 8.81
C SER A 9 2.48 4.93 8.24
N TYR A 10 3.44 5.55 8.94
CA TYR A 10 4.83 5.54 8.50
C TYR A 10 5.42 4.13 8.44
N ILE A 11 5.10 3.29 9.41
CA ILE A 11 5.49 1.87 9.41
C ILE A 11 4.91 1.17 8.18
N LEU A 12 3.63 1.40 7.84
CA LEU A 12 3.00 0.79 6.66
C LEU A 12 3.67 1.24 5.35
N PHE A 13 4.07 2.49 5.22
CA PHE A 13 4.78 2.96 4.04
C PHE A 13 6.17 2.33 3.93
N ILE A 14 6.91 2.26 5.03
CA ILE A 14 8.22 1.60 5.05
C ILE A 14 8.07 0.11 4.73
N ALA A 15 7.09 -0.56 5.33
CA ALA A 15 6.78 -1.96 5.07
C ALA A 15 6.42 -2.20 3.59
N ALA A 16 5.61 -1.33 2.98
CA ALA A 16 5.27 -1.42 1.56
C ALA A 16 6.52 -1.31 0.68
N ILE A 17 7.42 -0.35 0.96
CA ILE A 17 8.68 -0.18 0.21
C ILE A 17 9.56 -1.42 0.34
N VAL A 18 9.80 -1.88 1.58
CA VAL A 18 10.65 -3.04 1.86
C VAL A 18 10.08 -4.31 1.20
N PHE A 19 8.78 -4.52 1.33
CA PHE A 19 8.08 -5.63 0.70
C PHE A 19 8.20 -5.58 -0.83
N SER A 20 7.92 -4.43 -1.46
CA SER A 20 8.05 -4.30 -2.91
C SER A 20 9.48 -4.58 -3.40
N LEU A 21 10.49 -4.05 -2.70
CA LEU A 21 11.89 -4.30 -3.03
C LEU A 21 12.27 -5.78 -2.89
N SER A 22 11.77 -6.47 -1.88
CA SER A 22 12.09 -7.90 -1.68
C SER A 22 11.50 -8.79 -2.78
N GLN A 23 10.39 -8.40 -3.41
CA GLN A 23 9.78 -9.18 -4.49
C GLN A 23 10.47 -9.01 -5.86
N ILE A 24 11.32 -7.98 -6.05
CA ILE A 24 11.91 -7.67 -7.36
C ILE A 24 12.70 -8.84 -7.94
N SER A 25 13.53 -9.50 -7.12
CA SER A 25 14.39 -10.59 -7.61
C SER A 25 13.56 -11.77 -8.12
N ILE A 26 12.53 -12.15 -7.37
CA ILE A 26 11.66 -13.28 -7.70
C ILE A 26 10.86 -12.98 -8.97
N LEU A 27 10.24 -11.79 -9.03
CA LEU A 27 9.47 -11.38 -10.20
C LEU A 27 10.33 -11.25 -11.46
N LYS A 28 11.61 -10.87 -11.30
CA LYS A 28 12.55 -10.81 -12.42
C LYS A 28 12.85 -12.21 -12.95
N GLU A 29 13.18 -13.15 -12.07
CA GLU A 29 13.45 -14.55 -12.45
C GLU A 29 12.25 -15.18 -13.16
N GLU A 30 11.05 -15.01 -12.60
CA GLU A 30 9.81 -15.51 -13.20
C GLU A 30 9.49 -14.88 -14.56
N LYS A 31 9.83 -13.60 -14.74
CA LYS A 31 9.68 -12.91 -16.02
C LYS A 31 10.64 -13.48 -17.07
N GLU A 32 11.89 -13.72 -16.70
CA GLU A 32 12.90 -14.29 -17.58
C GLU A 32 12.52 -15.73 -18.00
N ASP A 33 12.05 -16.58 -17.07
CA ASP A 33 11.55 -17.92 -17.40
C ASP A 33 10.31 -17.85 -18.31
N MET A 34 9.37 -16.94 -18.02
CA MET A 34 8.19 -16.73 -18.87
C MET A 34 8.58 -16.34 -20.30
N GLU A 35 9.51 -15.40 -20.47
CA GLU A 35 9.99 -14.94 -21.77
C GLU A 35 10.66 -16.08 -22.55
N TYR A 36 11.49 -16.89 -21.87
CA TYR A 36 12.12 -18.07 -22.48
C TYR A 36 11.08 -19.06 -23.03
N TRP A 37 10.07 -19.41 -22.22
CA TRP A 37 9.03 -20.34 -22.66
C TRP A 37 8.10 -19.74 -23.71
N GLU A 38 7.91 -18.42 -23.71
CA GLU A 38 7.17 -17.72 -24.76
C GLU A 38 7.88 -17.85 -26.12
N GLU A 39 9.20 -17.66 -26.14
CA GLU A 39 10.01 -17.83 -27.35
C GLU A 39 9.98 -19.28 -27.83
N ALA A 40 10.18 -20.25 -26.93
CA ALA A 40 10.11 -21.68 -27.27
C ALA A 40 8.73 -22.08 -27.83
N ALA A 41 7.64 -21.57 -27.27
CA ALA A 41 6.28 -21.85 -27.76
C ALA A 41 6.02 -21.23 -29.13
N LYS A 42 6.63 -20.08 -29.44
CA LYS A 42 6.54 -19.45 -30.77
C LYS A 42 7.32 -20.24 -31.82
N GLU A 43 8.50 -20.78 -31.47
CA GLU A 43 9.33 -21.57 -32.38
C GLU A 43 8.77 -22.98 -32.62
N HIS A 44 8.12 -23.57 -31.61
CA HIS A 44 7.58 -24.93 -31.65
C HIS A 44 6.07 -24.96 -31.41
N TYR A 45 5.32 -24.20 -32.23
CA TYR A 45 3.87 -24.02 -32.09
C TYR A 45 3.05 -25.33 -32.19
N ASP A 46 3.61 -26.38 -32.79
CA ASP A 46 3.00 -27.70 -32.89
C ASP A 46 3.20 -28.57 -31.64
N ASN A 47 3.97 -28.09 -30.65
CA ASN A 47 4.28 -28.82 -29.43
C ASN A 47 3.45 -28.32 -28.23
N ASN A 48 2.32 -28.98 -28.01
CA ASN A 48 1.40 -28.67 -26.91
C ASN A 48 2.05 -28.71 -25.52
N LEU A 49 3.12 -29.49 -25.30
CA LEU A 49 3.80 -29.54 -24.00
C LEU A 49 4.58 -28.26 -23.71
N ILE A 50 5.16 -27.64 -24.73
CA ILE A 50 5.88 -26.36 -24.61
C ILE A 50 4.89 -25.23 -24.37
N GLU A 51 3.76 -25.24 -25.09
CA GLU A 51 2.69 -24.27 -24.91
C GLU A 51 2.07 -24.36 -23.50
N GLU A 52 1.78 -25.57 -23.01
CA GLU A 52 1.28 -25.78 -21.64
C GLU A 52 2.27 -25.26 -20.60
N ARG A 53 3.57 -25.53 -20.80
CA ARG A 53 4.61 -25.03 -19.90
C ARG A 53 4.67 -23.51 -19.86
N TYR A 54 4.59 -22.84 -21.01
CA TYR A 54 4.49 -21.38 -21.09
C TYR A 54 3.31 -20.85 -20.27
N PHE A 55 2.12 -21.41 -20.45
CA PHE A 55 0.93 -20.96 -19.71
C PHE A 55 1.05 -21.13 -18.20
N VAL A 56 1.66 -22.22 -17.74
CA VAL A 56 1.92 -22.44 -16.30
C VAL A 56 2.84 -21.35 -15.75
N VAL A 57 3.97 -21.10 -16.40
CA VAL A 57 4.95 -20.11 -15.95
C VAL A 57 4.37 -18.69 -16.00
N LYS A 58 3.66 -18.36 -17.08
CA LYS A 58 2.93 -17.08 -17.22
C LYS A 58 1.93 -16.85 -16.10
N ASN A 59 1.18 -17.89 -15.71
CA ASN A 59 0.21 -17.78 -14.62
C ASN A 59 0.89 -17.56 -13.26
N ILE A 60 2.04 -18.22 -13.02
CA ILE A 60 2.84 -18.00 -11.81
C ILE A 60 3.30 -16.54 -11.74
N TYR A 61 3.98 -16.06 -12.79
CA TYR A 61 4.45 -14.68 -12.88
C TYR A 61 3.31 -13.67 -12.71
N SER A 62 2.20 -13.84 -13.45
CA SER A 62 1.06 -12.93 -13.40
C SER A 62 0.40 -12.90 -12.02
N SER A 63 0.28 -14.06 -11.38
CA SER A 63 -0.28 -14.18 -10.02
C SER A 63 0.61 -13.50 -8.98
N HIS A 64 1.91 -13.76 -9.01
CA HIS A 64 2.87 -13.15 -8.08
C HIS A 64 2.98 -11.64 -8.30
N LEU A 65 3.00 -11.17 -9.55
CA LEU A 65 3.00 -9.75 -9.88
C LEU A 65 1.75 -9.06 -9.33
N THR A 66 0.58 -9.64 -9.59
CA THR A 66 -0.71 -9.09 -9.15
C THR A 66 -0.77 -9.05 -7.62
N THR A 67 -0.40 -10.15 -6.96
CA THR A 67 -0.42 -10.25 -5.49
C THR A 67 0.52 -9.25 -4.86
N THR A 68 1.73 -9.09 -5.42
CA THR A 68 2.72 -8.10 -4.97
C THR A 68 2.17 -6.69 -5.09
N LEU A 69 1.60 -6.35 -6.25
CA LEU A 69 1.07 -5.02 -6.52
C LEU A 69 -0.11 -4.69 -5.60
N VAL A 70 -1.08 -5.60 -5.50
CA VAL A 70 -2.26 -5.44 -4.64
C VAL A 70 -1.86 -5.29 -3.18
N SER A 71 -0.89 -6.09 -2.70
CA SER A 71 -0.41 -6.01 -1.32
C SER A 71 0.28 -4.67 -1.04
N ALA A 72 1.17 -4.24 -1.94
CA ALA A 72 1.86 -2.95 -1.82
C ALA A 72 0.87 -1.77 -1.81
N ILE A 73 -0.07 -1.74 -2.76
CA ILE A 73 -1.11 -0.72 -2.83
C ILE A 73 -1.99 -0.74 -1.58
N SER A 74 -2.39 -1.92 -1.10
CA SER A 74 -3.24 -2.05 0.08
C SER A 74 -2.56 -1.49 1.34
N MET A 75 -1.26 -1.76 1.52
CA MET A 75 -0.48 -1.18 2.62
C MET A 75 -0.41 0.35 2.52
N VAL A 76 -0.15 0.89 1.33
CA VAL A 76 -0.10 2.35 1.11
C VAL A 76 -1.46 2.99 1.38
N LEU A 77 -2.55 2.45 0.83
CA LEU A 77 -3.89 2.98 1.05
C LEU A 77 -4.29 2.96 2.52
N THR A 78 -3.96 1.87 3.23
CA THR A 78 -4.20 1.77 4.68
C THR A 78 -3.39 2.83 5.44
N GLY A 79 -2.12 3.05 5.06
CA GLY A 79 -1.29 4.11 5.63
C GLY A 79 -1.88 5.51 5.41
N ILE A 80 -2.35 5.81 4.20
CA ILE A 80 -3.02 7.08 3.87
C ILE A 80 -4.28 7.25 4.71
N PHE A 81 -5.09 6.19 4.83
CA PHE A 81 -6.31 6.21 5.64
C PHE A 81 -6.05 6.57 7.11
N PHE A 82 -5.00 5.99 7.71
CA PHE A 82 -4.62 6.33 9.09
C PHE A 82 -4.18 7.78 9.25
N LEU A 83 -3.46 8.34 8.28
CA LEU A 83 -3.10 9.77 8.29
C LEU A 83 -4.35 10.66 8.18
N ALA A 84 -5.31 10.29 7.35
CA ALA A 84 -6.57 11.02 7.22
C ALA A 84 -7.31 11.06 8.56
N ILE A 85 -7.45 9.92 9.26
CA ILE A 85 -8.06 9.86 10.59
C ILE A 85 -7.27 10.73 11.59
N ALA A 86 -5.94 10.64 11.60
CA ALA A 86 -5.11 11.44 12.50
C ALA A 86 -5.33 12.94 12.29
N LYS A 87 -5.54 13.38 11.03
CA LYS A 87 -5.85 14.77 10.68
C LYS A 87 -7.25 15.18 11.15
N ILE A 88 -8.25 14.32 10.98
CA ILE A 88 -9.62 14.57 11.49
C ILE A 88 -9.61 14.73 13.01
N ILE A 89 -8.92 13.85 13.74
CA ILE A 89 -8.79 13.95 15.20
C ILE A 89 -8.14 15.27 15.59
N ALA A 90 -7.09 15.70 14.88
CA ALA A 90 -6.42 16.97 15.17
C ALA A 90 -7.36 18.17 14.99
N LEU A 91 -8.17 18.17 13.93
CA LEU A 91 -9.16 19.23 13.68
C LEU A 91 -10.25 19.25 14.76
N LEU A 92 -10.74 18.08 15.18
CA LEU A 92 -11.74 17.99 16.26
C LEU A 92 -11.17 18.50 17.60
N GLN A 93 -9.91 18.20 17.91
CA GLN A 93 -9.25 18.71 19.11
C GLN A 93 -9.08 20.23 19.07
N ASP A 94 -8.74 20.80 17.90
CA ASP A 94 -8.60 22.26 17.72
C ASP A 94 -9.95 22.99 17.79
N ILE A 95 -11.02 22.40 17.25
CA ILE A 95 -12.38 22.94 17.40
C ILE A 95 -12.80 22.90 18.87
N ASN A 96 -12.59 21.76 19.55
CA ASN A 96 -12.99 21.62 20.94
C ASN A 96 -12.27 22.62 21.83
N SER A 97 -10.95 22.82 21.68
CA SER A 97 -10.21 23.81 22.48
C SER A 97 -10.73 25.24 22.27
N LYS A 98 -11.06 25.62 21.03
CA LYS A 98 -11.63 26.93 20.71
C LYS A 98 -13.04 27.14 21.28
N VAL A 99 -13.84 26.10 21.36
CA VAL A 99 -15.19 26.17 21.97
C VAL A 99 -15.09 26.20 23.50
N THR A 100 -14.19 25.42 24.10
CA THR A 100 -14.06 25.31 25.56
C THR A 100 -13.39 26.53 26.20
N ASN A 101 -12.57 27.30 25.46
CA ASN A 101 -11.92 28.51 25.97
C ASN A 101 -12.77 29.79 25.87
N LYS A 102 -13.92 29.77 25.17
CA LYS A 102 -14.79 30.95 25.03
C LYS A 102 -15.63 31.36 26.25
N PRO A 103 -16.07 30.49 27.17
CA PRO A 103 -17.02 30.91 28.21
C PRO A 103 -16.38 31.53 29.46
N GLN A 104 -15.05 31.67 29.54
CA GLN A 104 -14.40 32.29 30.71
C GLN A 104 -13.90 33.72 30.46
N GLU A 105 -13.53 34.11 29.23
CA GLU A 105 -13.05 35.48 28.98
C GLU A 105 -14.18 36.52 29.07
N GLU A 106 -15.41 36.19 28.67
CA GLU A 106 -16.55 37.12 28.73
C GLU A 106 -17.10 37.33 30.17
N GLU A 107 -16.93 36.37 31.09
CA GLU A 107 -17.35 36.55 32.50
C GLU A 107 -16.38 37.43 33.30
N PHE A 108 -15.08 37.45 32.97
CA PHE A 108 -14.12 38.30 33.67
C PHE A 108 -14.12 39.76 33.17
N GLU A 109 -14.51 40.02 31.92
CA GLU A 109 -14.67 41.41 31.42
C GLU A 109 -15.92 42.11 31.95
N LEU A 110 -16.99 41.37 32.28
CA LEU A 110 -18.23 41.94 32.84
C LEU A 110 -18.16 42.20 34.36
N LEU A 111 -17.08 41.80 35.02
CA LEU A 111 -16.86 41.97 36.46
C LEU A 111 -15.85 43.08 36.81
N ASN A 112 -15.36 43.85 35.83
CA ASN A 112 -14.35 44.92 36.03
C ASN A 112 -14.89 46.31 35.66
#